data_AF-A0A948WM12-F1
#
_entry.id   AF-A0A948WM12-F1
#
_cell.length_a   1.000
_cell.length_b   1.000
_cell.length_c   1.000
_cell.angle_alpha   90.00
_cell.angle_beta   90.00
_cell.angle_gamma   90.00
#
_symmetry.space_group_name_H-M   'P 1'
#
loop_
_entity.id
_entity.type
_entity.pdbx_description
1 polymer ?
#
loop_
_entity_poly.entity_id
_entity_poly.type
_entity_poly.pdbx_seq_one_letter_code
_entity_poly.pdbx_strand_id
1 'polypeptide(L)'
;MRLLPDPERIRSAARNSKSPSTAGDQGLGQGAEIAIGLLVFFGIGAGIDWWAGTTPVFMIAFTIFCAIGQFVRVWYGYDARMRNLEADRARNATAHQTGVAAGDSSRGERP
;
A
#
# COMPACT_ATOMS: atom_id res chain seq x y z
N MET A 1 -32.72 -26.77 -21.98
CA MET A 1 -32.82 -25.33 -22.25
C MET A 1 -32.75 -24.56 -20.94
N ARG A 2 -31.87 -23.56 -20.87
CA ARG A 2 -31.81 -22.46 -19.89
C ARG A 2 -31.20 -22.75 -18.51
N LEU A 3 -29.88 -22.94 -18.49
CA LEU A 3 -29.03 -22.53 -17.37
C LEU A 3 -28.82 -21.01 -17.47
N LEU A 4 -29.82 -20.21 -17.08
CA LEU A 4 -29.63 -18.77 -16.93
C LEU A 4 -29.16 -18.52 -15.49
N PRO A 5 -28.04 -17.81 -15.28
CA PRO A 5 -27.64 -17.40 -13.94
C PRO A 5 -28.77 -16.59 -13.28
N ASP A 6 -29.05 -16.86 -12.01
CA ASP A 6 -30.09 -16.15 -11.26
C ASP A 6 -29.89 -14.62 -11.32
N PRO A 7 -30.92 -13.84 -11.73
CA PRO A 7 -30.80 -12.40 -11.93
C PRO A 7 -30.50 -11.64 -10.62
N GLU A 8 -30.92 -12.19 -9.48
CA GLU A 8 -30.63 -11.72 -8.12
C GLU A 8 -29.13 -11.74 -7.83
N ARG A 9 -28.42 -12.79 -8.26
CA ARG A 9 -26.97 -12.94 -8.05
C ARG A 9 -26.17 -11.93 -8.87
N ILE A 10 -26.64 -11.61 -10.07
CA ILE A 10 -26.00 -10.62 -10.96
C ILE A 10 -26.14 -9.20 -10.37
N ARG A 11 -27.33 -8.84 -9.86
CA ARG A 11 -27.57 -7.53 -9.23
C ARG A 11 -26.77 -7.35 -7.94
N SER A 12 -26.65 -8.42 -7.16
CA SER A 12 -25.88 -8.42 -5.91
C SER A 12 -24.38 -8.26 -6.15
N ALA A 13 -23.84 -8.94 -7.16
CA ALA A 13 -22.43 -8.82 -7.56
C ALA A 13 -22.10 -7.43 -8.14
N ALA A 14 -22.99 -6.84 -8.94
CA ALA A 14 -22.77 -5.52 -9.53
C ALA A 14 -22.82 -4.38 -8.49
N ARG A 15 -23.70 -4.48 -7.50
CA ARG A 15 -23.90 -3.46 -6.45
C ARG A 15 -22.70 -3.31 -5.49
N ASN A 16 -21.88 -4.34 -5.33
CA ASN A 16 -20.72 -4.34 -4.43
C ASN A 16 -19.39 -3.95 -5.11
N SER A 17 -19.42 -3.49 -6.36
CA SER A 17 -18.19 -3.17 -7.13
C SER A 17 -17.70 -1.72 -6.98
N LYS A 18 -18.42 -0.87 -6.25
CA LYS A 18 -18.06 0.54 -6.03
C LYS A 18 -17.17 0.70 -4.80
N SER A 19 -15.88 0.44 -5.01
CA SER A 19 -14.73 1.27 -4.62
C SER A 19 -13.49 0.41 -4.34
N PRO A 20 -12.43 0.62 -5.13
CA PRO A 20 -11.17 0.95 -4.48
C PRO A 20 -10.43 2.04 -5.29
N SER A 21 -10.64 3.32 -4.95
CA SER A 21 -9.78 4.42 -5.42
C SER A 21 -8.45 4.50 -4.67
N THR A 22 -8.22 3.63 -3.68
CA THR A 22 -7.06 3.66 -2.77
C THR A 22 -5.72 3.62 -3.51
N ALA A 23 -5.62 2.98 -4.68
CA ALA A 23 -4.36 2.89 -5.42
C ALA A 23 -3.86 4.25 -5.94
N GLY A 24 -4.77 5.14 -6.35
CA GLY A 24 -4.41 6.48 -6.83
C GLY A 24 -3.96 7.40 -5.70
N ASP A 25 -4.66 7.37 -4.57
CA ASP A 25 -4.36 8.21 -3.40
C ASP A 25 -3.01 7.86 -2.77
N GLN A 26 -2.63 6.58 -2.79
CA GLN A 26 -1.33 6.10 -2.30
C GLN A 26 -0.16 6.63 -3.16
N GLY A 27 -0.29 6.58 -4.49
CA GLY A 27 0.75 7.08 -5.39
C GLY A 27 0.97 8.59 -5.24
N LEU A 28 -0.13 9.34 -5.04
CA LEU A 28 -0.07 10.79 -4.87
C LEU A 28 0.57 11.18 -3.53
N GLY A 29 0.20 10.51 -2.44
CA GLY A 29 0.81 10.73 -1.12
C GLY A 29 2.30 10.39 -1.09
N GLN A 30 2.70 9.30 -1.74
CA GLN A 30 4.10 8.91 -1.84
C GLN A 30 4.92 9.91 -2.69
N GLY A 31 4.36 10.40 -3.79
CA GLY A 31 5.00 11.42 -4.62
C GLY A 31 5.20 12.75 -3.87
N ALA A 32 4.18 13.19 -3.13
CA ALA A 32 4.25 14.40 -2.33
C ALA A 32 5.34 14.33 -1.27
N GLU A 33 5.47 13.19 -0.58
CA GLU A 33 6.49 13.00 0.45
C GLU A 33 7.91 13.02 -0.12
N ILE A 34 8.13 12.42 -1.30
CA ILE A 34 9.40 12.49 -2.03
C ILE A 34 9.72 13.94 -2.40
N ALA A 35 8.75 14.66 -2.96
CA ALA A 35 8.93 16.04 -3.39
C ALA A 35 9.27 16.97 -2.21
N ILE A 36 8.58 16.82 -1.07
CA ILE A 36 8.85 17.57 0.15
C ILE A 36 10.27 17.25 0.67
N GLY A 37 10.64 15.96 0.71
CA GLY A 37 11.99 15.55 1.12
C GLY A 37 13.07 16.19 0.26
N LEU A 38 12.92 16.13 -1.07
CA LEU A 38 13.84 16.76 -2.01
C LEU A 38 13.91 18.28 -1.80
N LEU A 39 12.78 18.96 -1.63
CA LEU A 39 12.72 20.41 -1.42
C LEU A 39 13.48 20.80 -0.14
N VAL A 40 13.30 20.06 0.95
CA VAL A 40 14.00 20.32 2.22
C VAL A 40 15.52 20.16 2.06
N PHE A 41 15.99 19.04 1.53
CA PHE A 41 17.42 18.79 1.38
C PHE A 41 18.07 19.73 0.36
N PHE A 42 17.37 20.04 -0.73
CA PHE A 42 17.80 21.04 -1.70
C PHE A 42 17.91 22.42 -1.05
N GLY A 43 16.91 22.86 -0.28
CA GLY A 43 16.92 24.15 0.40
C GLY A 43 18.04 24.28 1.42
N ILE A 44 18.32 23.22 2.19
CA ILE A 44 19.45 23.18 3.13
C ILE A 44 20.78 23.29 2.39
N GLY A 45 20.96 22.48 1.34
CA GLY A 45 22.20 22.51 0.55
C GLY A 45 22.42 23.85 -0.15
N ALA A 46 21.38 24.44 -0.73
CA ALA A 46 21.44 25.76 -1.34
C ALA A 46 21.76 26.87 -0.31
N GLY A 47 21.18 26.82 0.88
CA GLY A 47 21.47 27.77 1.95
C GLY A 47 22.93 27.70 2.44
N ILE A 48 23.47 26.49 2.56
CA ILE A 48 24.87 26.27 2.93
C ILE A 48 25.81 26.73 1.82
N ASP A 49 25.53 26.37 0.56
CA ASP A 49 26.34 26.80 -0.59
C ASP A 49 26.36 28.34 -0.73
N TRP A 50 25.24 29.02 -0.41
CA TRP A 50 25.16 30.49 -0.41
C TRP A 50 25.96 31.15 0.71
N TRP A 51 25.98 30.55 1.91
CA TRP A 51 26.72 31.10 3.04
C TRP A 51 28.23 30.82 2.95
N ALA A 52 28.59 29.62 2.48
CA ALA A 52 29.98 29.18 2.36
C ALA A 52 30.63 29.52 1.02
N GLY A 53 29.87 30.07 0.04
CA GLY A 53 30.37 30.40 -1.30
C GLY A 53 30.80 29.18 -2.12
N THR A 54 30.42 27.96 -1.71
CA THR A 54 30.82 26.69 -2.31
C THR A 54 29.76 26.21 -3.29
N THR A 55 29.50 26.96 -4.36
CA THR A 55 28.49 26.57 -5.34
C THR A 55 29.03 25.52 -6.33
N PRO A 56 28.43 24.31 -6.48
CA PRO A 56 27.23 23.74 -5.84
C PRO A 56 27.51 22.40 -5.11
N VAL A 57 28.50 22.35 -4.22
CA VAL A 57 28.98 21.07 -3.68
C VAL A 57 28.02 20.49 -2.63
N PHE A 58 27.56 21.29 -1.66
CA PHE A 58 26.67 20.77 -0.61
C PHE A 58 25.28 20.52 -1.15
N MET A 59 24.77 21.32 -2.09
CA MET A 59 23.50 21.06 -2.74
C MET A 59 23.49 19.68 -3.43
N ILE A 60 24.56 19.33 -4.17
CA ILE A 60 24.68 18.00 -4.80
C ILE A 60 24.76 16.90 -3.74
N ALA A 61 25.62 17.07 -2.72
CA ALA A 61 25.79 16.07 -1.67
C ALA A 61 24.48 15.77 -0.92
N PHE A 62 23.75 16.80 -0.52
CA PHE A 62 22.46 16.64 0.17
C PHE A 62 21.37 16.07 -0.72
N THR A 63 21.35 16.44 -2.01
CA THR A 63 20.38 15.87 -2.96
C THR A 63 20.61 14.37 -3.15
N ILE A 64 21.87 13.95 -3.31
CA ILE A 64 22.24 12.52 -3.39
C ILE A 64 21.88 11.79 -2.10
N PHE A 65 22.21 12.39 -0.95
CA PHE A 65 21.87 11.80 0.35
C PHE A 65 20.35 11.62 0.51
N CYS A 66 19.55 12.61 0.12
CA CYS A 66 18.09 12.51 0.12
C CYS A 66 17.58 11.38 -0.78
N ALA A 67 18.10 11.29 -2.00
CA ALA A 67 17.73 10.24 -2.94
C ALA A 67 18.03 8.84 -2.38
N ILE A 68 19.21 8.65 -1.78
CA ILE A 68 19.60 7.40 -1.14
C ILE A 68 18.69 7.10 0.06
N GLY A 69 18.46 8.07 0.94
CA GLY A 69 17.58 7.91 2.11
C GLY A 69 16.17 7.50 1.71
N GLN A 70 15.64 8.07 0.63
CA GLN A 70 14.33 7.71 0.12
C GLN A 70 14.29 6.31 -0.48
N PHE A 71 15.37 5.89 -1.15
CA PHE A 71 15.49 4.53 -1.66
C PHE A 71 15.54 3.50 -0.52
N VAL A 72 16.32 3.79 0.52
CA VAL A 72 16.41 2.97 1.73
C VAL A 72 15.05 2.85 2.42
N ARG A 73 14.31 3.96 2.55
CA ARG A 73 12.96 3.96 3.12
C ARG A 73 11.99 3.08 2.32
N VAL A 74 12.02 3.18 0.99
CA VAL A 74 11.17 2.34 0.13
C VAL A 74 11.51 0.86 0.30
N TRP A 75 12.80 0.54 0.40
CA TRP A 75 13.26 -0.82 0.62
C TRP A 75 12.75 -1.40 1.96
N TYR A 76 12.90 -0.66 3.07
CA TYR A 76 12.35 -1.09 4.36
C TYR A 76 10.82 -1.12 4.40
N GLY A 77 10.16 -0.20 3.70
CA GLY A 77 8.70 -0.18 3.58
C GLY A 77 8.14 -1.39 2.84
N TYR A 78 8.93 -1.98 1.93
CA TYR A 78 8.53 -3.18 1.20
C TYR A 78 8.45 -4.41 2.11
N ASP A 79 9.44 -4.61 2.97
CA ASP A 79 9.44 -5.72 3.94
C ASP A 79 8.26 -5.64 4.92
N ALA A 80 7.95 -4.44 5.40
CA ALA A 80 6.79 -4.22 6.26
C ALA A 80 5.47 -4.55 5.55
N ARG A 81 5.36 -4.27 4.25
CA ARG A 81 4.18 -4.61 3.45
C ARG A 81 3.98 -6.11 3.28
N MET A 82 5.06 -6.86 3.05
CA MET A 82 4.95 -8.30 2.85
C MET A 82 4.49 -9.02 4.11
N ARG A 83 5.02 -8.61 5.27
CA ARG A 83 4.57 -9.13 6.57
C ARG A 83 3.09 -8.86 6.83
N ASN A 84 2.59 -7.70 6.43
CA ASN A 84 1.17 -7.37 6.57
C ASN A 84 0.29 -8.21 5.64
N LEU A 85 0.71 -8.41 4.38
CA LEU A 85 -0.01 -9.25 3.43
C LEU A 85 -0.05 -10.73 3.86
N GLU A 86 1.03 -11.23 4.47
CA GLU A 86 1.07 -12.57 5.06
C GLU A 86 0.14 -12.69 6.27
N ALA A 87 0.13 -11.70 7.16
CA ALA A 87 -0.77 -11.65 8.31
C ALA A 87 -2.24 -11.60 7.89
N ASP A 88 -2.56 -10.82 6.86
CA ASP A 88 -3.93 -10.73 6.31
C ASP A 88 -4.36 -12.05 5.65
N ARG A 89 -3.46 -12.72 4.94
CA ARG A 89 -3.73 -14.06 4.38
C ARG A 89 -3.95 -15.10 5.48
N ALA A 90 -3.15 -15.07 6.55
CA ALA A 90 -3.33 -15.98 7.67
C ALA A 90 -4.69 -15.76 8.36
N ARG A 91 -5.09 -14.51 8.60
CA ARG A 91 -6.41 -14.16 9.17
C ARG A 91 -7.56 -14.65 8.28
N ASN A 92 -7.46 -14.46 6.97
CA ASN A 92 -8.48 -14.89 6.02
C ASN A 92 -8.55 -16.42 5.89
N ALA A 93 -7.41 -17.12 5.98
CA ALA A 93 -7.37 -18.58 5.97
C ALA A 93 -8.04 -19.19 7.22
N THR A 94 -7.80 -18.60 8.41
CA THR A 94 -8.45 -19.04 9.66
C THR A 94 -9.95 -18.78 9.62
N ALA A 95 -10.39 -17.62 9.13
CA ALA A 95 -11.82 -17.31 8.98
C ALA A 95 -12.55 -18.30 8.06
N HIS A 96 -11.90 -18.77 6.99
CA HIS A 96 -12.48 -19.76 6.09
C HIS A 96 -12.62 -21.14 6.73
N GLN A 97 -11.69 -21.54 7.62
CA GLN A 97 -11.75 -22.81 8.34
C GLN A 97 -12.84 -22.84 9.42
N THR A 98 -13.03 -21.73 10.16
CA THR A 98 -14.07 -21.63 11.18
C THR A 98 -15.47 -21.70 10.57
N GLY A 99 -15.68 -21.12 9.39
CA GLY A 99 -16.94 -21.20 8.67
C GLY A 99 -17.25 -22.60 8.11
N VAL A 100 -16.23 -23.34 7.67
CA VAL A 100 -16.38 -24.72 7.18
C VAL A 100 -16.68 -25.68 8.34
N ALA A 101 -16.00 -25.54 9.48
CA ALA A 101 -16.24 -26.36 10.66
C ALA A 101 -17.64 -26.14 11.26
N ALA A 102 -18.11 -24.89 11.33
CA ALA A 102 -19.46 -24.57 11.81
C ALA A 102 -20.57 -25.05 10.85
N GLY A 103 -20.30 -25.05 9.54
CA GLY A 103 -21.23 -25.55 8.52
C GLY A 103 -21.37 -27.08 8.52
N ASP A 104 -20.31 -27.80 8.89
CA ASP A 104 -20.30 -29.26 8.97
C ASP A 104 -21.02 -29.77 10.22
N SER A 105 -20.86 -29.09 11.36
CA SER A 105 -21.58 -29.41 12.61
C SER A 105 -23.11 -29.27 12.49
N SER A 106 -23.62 -28.35 11.67
CA SER A 106 -25.06 -28.19 11.43
C SER A 106 -25.64 -29.22 10.44
N ARG A 107 -24.81 -30.03 9.79
CA ARG A 107 -25.23 -31.05 8.81
C ARG A 107 -25.32 -32.45 9.41
N GLY A 108 -24.63 -32.71 10.53
CA GLY A 108 -24.65 -33.99 11.25
C GLY A 108 -25.83 -34.20 12.20
N GLU A 109 -26.66 -33.18 12.46
CA GLU A 109 -27.66 -33.21 13.53
C GLU A 109 -29.10 -33.16 13.00
N ARG A 110 -29.41 -34.00 11.99
CA ARG A 110 -30.79 -34.29 11.60
C ARG A 110 -31.12 -35.77 11.89
N PRO A 111 -31.98 -36.06 12.89
CA PRO A 111 -32.48 -37.40 13.14
C PRO A 111 -33.40 -37.89 12.02
#